data_AF-W4QYQ3-F1
#
_entry.id   AF-W4QYQ3-F1
#
_cell.length_a   1.000
_cell.length_b   1.000
_cell.length_c   1.000
_cell.angle_alpha   90.00
_cell.angle_beta   90.00
_cell.angle_gamma   90.00
#
_symmetry.space_group_name_H-M   'P 1'
#
loop_
_entity.id
_entity.type
_entity.pdbx_description
1 polymer ?
#
loop_
_entity_poly.entity_id
_entity_poly.type
_entity_poly.pdbx_seq_one_letter_code
_entity_poly.pdbx_strand_id
1 'polypeptide(L)'
;MILPLVFLVMIGFFIAMFGLGAPESSFITVTSYIPFFTPMVMFLRVGMLNISPIEPILGIAILLIGILLLALFGARVYRGGVLMYGQSNSFKDIKKAIDITKK
;
A
#
# COMPACT_ATOMS: atom_id res chain seq x y z
N MET A 1 -14.90 9.85 3.07
CA MET A 1 -15.20 8.48 3.54
C MET A 1 -13.88 7.73 3.74
N ILE A 2 -13.61 7.24 4.94
CA ILE A 2 -12.37 6.48 5.27
C ILE A 2 -12.51 4.95 5.03
N LEU A 3 -13.70 4.50 4.64
CA LEU A 3 -14.05 3.08 4.53
C LEU A 3 -13.09 2.24 3.66
N PRO A 4 -12.60 2.71 2.49
CA PRO A 4 -11.63 1.95 1.71
C PRO A 4 -10.32 1.68 2.46
N LEU A 5 -9.86 2.65 3.26
CA LEU A 5 -8.69 2.49 4.11
C LEU A 5 -8.95 1.49 5.23
N VAL A 6 -10.13 1.56 5.85
CA VAL A 6 -10.53 0.60 6.89
C VAL A 6 -10.50 -0.83 6.35
N PHE A 7 -11.01 -1.09 5.14
CA PHE A 7 -10.95 -2.42 4.54
C PHE A 7 -9.53 -2.91 4.30
N LEU A 8 -8.61 -2.05 3.84
CA LEU A 8 -7.19 -2.42 3.69
C LEU A 8 -6.59 -2.85 5.04
N VAL A 9 -6.85 -2.08 6.10
CA VAL A 9 -6.36 -2.41 7.44
C VAL A 9 -6.97 -3.71 7.96
N MET A 10 -8.28 -3.92 7.75
CA MET A 10 -8.96 -5.17 8.15
C MET A 10 -8.40 -6.39 7.43
N ILE A 11 -8.12 -6.28 6.12
CA ILE A 11 -7.50 -7.38 5.36
C ILE A 11 -6.13 -7.71 5.94
N GLY A 12 -5.28 -6.70 6.17
CA GLY A 12 -3.97 -6.88 6.80
C GLY A 12 -4.06 -7.55 8.17
N PHE A 13 -5.04 -7.16 8.98
CA PHE A 13 -5.32 -7.77 10.28
C PHE A 13 -5.70 -9.26 10.15
N PHE A 14 -6.62 -9.61 9.26
CA PHE A 14 -7.03 -11.02 9.08
C PHE A 14 -5.89 -11.89 8.52
N ILE A 15 -5.06 -11.34 7.63
CA ILE A 15 -3.84 -12.02 7.16
C ILE A 15 -2.89 -12.28 8.34
N ALA A 16 -2.66 -11.28 9.20
CA ALA A 16 -1.82 -11.46 10.39
C ALA A 16 -2.42 -12.51 11.36
N MET A 17 -3.74 -12.50 11.59
CA MET A 17 -4.41 -13.51 12.40
C MET A 17 -4.21 -14.93 11.86
N PHE A 18 -4.32 -15.13 10.55
CA PHE A 18 -3.97 -16.40 9.91
C PHE A 18 -2.49 -16.77 10.13
N GLY A 19 -1.60 -15.77 10.04
CA GLY A 19 -0.17 -15.94 10.25
C GLY A 19 0.23 -16.40 11.65
N LEU A 20 -0.59 -16.16 12.68
CA LEU A 20 -0.31 -16.68 14.03
C LEU A 20 -0.34 -18.22 14.08
N GLY A 21 -1.13 -18.87 13.22
CA GLY A 21 -1.19 -20.33 13.12
C GLY A 21 -0.22 -20.93 12.11
N ALA A 22 0.15 -20.17 11.06
CA ALA A 22 1.00 -20.63 9.97
C ALA A 22 1.99 -19.55 9.49
N PRO A 23 2.93 -19.09 10.35
CA PRO A 23 3.80 -17.95 10.08
C PRO A 23 4.81 -18.19 8.95
N GLU A 24 5.20 -19.45 8.73
CA GLU A 24 6.14 -19.89 7.69
C GLU A 24 5.49 -20.08 6.31
N SER A 25 4.16 -19.94 6.20
CA SER A 25 3.48 -20.21 4.94
C SER A 25 3.91 -19.23 3.84
N SER A 26 3.98 -19.71 2.60
CA SER A 26 4.33 -18.87 1.45
C SER A 26 3.36 -17.70 1.27
N PHE A 27 2.09 -17.88 1.66
CA PHE A 27 1.09 -16.81 1.66
C PHE A 27 1.47 -15.66 2.61
N ILE A 28 1.87 -15.98 3.85
CA ILE A 28 2.33 -14.99 4.84
C ILE A 28 3.64 -14.35 4.40
N THR A 29 4.55 -15.13 3.84
CA THR A 29 5.81 -14.62 3.28
C THR A 29 5.56 -13.59 2.20
N VAL A 30 4.76 -13.90 1.18
CA VAL A 30 4.47 -12.98 0.06
C VAL A 30 3.73 -11.73 0.54
N THR A 31 2.69 -11.89 1.37
CA THR A 31 1.89 -10.76 1.86
C THR A 31 2.68 -9.86 2.81
N SER A 32 3.73 -10.35 3.47
CA SER A 32 4.63 -9.53 4.28
C SER A 32 5.41 -8.48 3.49
N TYR A 33 5.51 -8.60 2.17
CA TYR A 33 6.16 -7.62 1.29
C TYR A 33 5.17 -6.67 0.59
N ILE A 34 3.86 -6.79 0.82
CA ILE A 34 2.85 -5.89 0.25
C ILE A 34 2.77 -4.63 1.12
N PRO A 35 3.03 -3.41 0.60
CA PRO A 35 3.21 -2.19 1.40
C PRO A 35 2.15 -1.94 2.49
N PHE A 36 0.86 -2.05 2.18
CA PHE A 36 -0.20 -1.80 3.16
C PHE A 36 -0.26 -2.85 4.28
N PHE A 37 0.29 -4.04 4.06
CA PHE A 37 0.25 -5.18 4.99
C PHE A 37 1.60 -5.41 5.67
N THR A 38 2.70 -4.98 5.06
CA THR A 38 4.07 -5.13 5.59
C THR A 38 4.21 -4.75 7.07
N PRO A 39 3.71 -3.59 7.55
CA PRO A 39 3.87 -3.20 8.96
C PRO A 39 3.22 -4.17 9.95
N MET A 40 2.19 -4.92 9.53
CA MET A 40 1.50 -5.90 10.36
C MET A 40 2.10 -7.30 10.19
N VAL A 41 2.19 -7.76 8.94
CA VAL A 41 2.55 -9.15 8.62
C VAL A 41 4.05 -9.40 8.77
N MET A 42 4.91 -8.47 8.36
CA MET A 42 6.37 -8.60 8.58
C MET A 42 6.72 -8.50 10.06
N PHE A 43 6.03 -7.63 10.81
CA PHE A 43 6.19 -7.52 12.26
C PHE A 43 5.86 -8.86 12.95
N LEU A 44 4.76 -9.51 12.55
CA LEU A 44 4.42 -10.85 13.01
C LEU A 44 5.52 -11.86 12.70
N ARG A 45 6.03 -11.89 11.44
CA ARG A 45 7.08 -12.84 11.05
C ARG A 45 8.36 -12.64 11.86
N VAL A 46 8.84 -11.41 12.01
CA VAL A 46 10.02 -11.11 12.84
C VAL A 46 9.79 -11.47 14.30
N GLY A 47 8.58 -11.29 14.82
CA GLY A 47 8.26 -11.61 16.22
C GLY A 47 8.11 -13.11 16.50
N MET A 48 7.75 -13.91 15.50
CA MET A 48 7.48 -15.35 15.67
C MET A 48 8.59 -16.26 15.14
N LEU A 49 9.38 -15.77 14.19
CA LEU A 49 10.36 -16.56 13.44
C LEU A 49 11.75 -15.95 13.57
N ASN A 50 12.77 -16.79 13.51
CA ASN A 50 14.15 -16.34 13.40
C ASN A 50 14.51 -16.16 11.92
N ILE A 51 14.02 -15.08 11.30
CA ILE A 51 14.29 -14.76 9.89
C ILE A 51 15.55 -13.91 9.72
N SER A 52 16.15 -13.99 8.52
CA SER A 52 17.29 -13.16 8.15
C SER A 52 16.91 -11.68 8.22
N PRO A 53 17.78 -10.79 8.77
CA PRO A 53 17.53 -9.35 8.79
C PRO A 53 17.31 -8.72 7.42
N ILE A 54 17.74 -9.38 6.34
CA ILE A 54 17.55 -8.91 4.96
C ILE A 54 16.05 -8.89 4.60
N GLU A 55 15.24 -9.80 5.13
CA GLU A 55 13.79 -9.87 4.85
C GLU A 55 13.03 -8.60 5.31
N PRO A 56 13.08 -8.18 6.60
CA PRO A 56 12.42 -6.95 7.02
C PRO A 56 13.01 -5.70 6.36
N ILE A 57 14.31 -5.67 6.07
CA ILE A 57 14.94 -4.56 5.34
C ILE A 57 14.35 -4.44 3.92
N LEU A 58 14.21 -5.56 3.20
CA LEU A 58 13.56 -5.58 1.89
C LEU A 58 12.09 -5.16 1.99
N GLY A 59 11.37 -5.61 3.01
CA GLY A 59 9.99 -5.19 3.26
C GLY A 59 9.87 -3.68 3.44
N ILE A 60 10.75 -3.07 4.25
CA ILE A 60 10.79 -1.61 4.45
C ILE A 60 11.16 -0.89 3.15
N ALA A 61 12.11 -1.39 2.38
CA ALA A 61 12.49 -0.79 1.10
C ALA A 61 11.32 -0.79 0.11
N ILE A 62 10.61 -1.91 -0.03
CA ILE A 62 9.42 -2.03 -0.89
C ILE A 62 8.30 -1.10 -0.42
N LEU A 63 8.08 -0.99 0.89
CA LEU A 63 7.12 -0.07 1.48
C LEU A 63 7.44 1.40 1.12
N LEU A 64 8.69 1.83 1.30
CA LEU A 64 9.13 3.18 0.98
C LEU A 64 9.01 3.48 -0.53
N ILE A 65 9.37 2.52 -1.39
CA ILE A 65 9.18 2.63 -2.84
C ILE A 65 7.68 2.79 -3.16
N GLY A 66 6.82 1.99 -2.53
CA GLY A 66 5.37 2.08 -2.68
C GLY A 66 4.83 3.47 -2.30
N ILE A 67 5.31 4.02 -1.18
CA ILE A 67 4.96 5.38 -0.74
C ILE A 67 5.40 6.41 -1.78
N LEU A 68 6.64 6.33 -2.27
CA LEU A 68 7.15 7.26 -3.28
C LEU A 68 6.33 7.20 -4.58
N LEU A 69 6.03 6.00 -5.07
CA LEU A 69 5.24 5.81 -6.28
C LEU A 69 3.83 6.41 -6.14
N LEU A 70 3.15 6.13 -5.02
CA LEU A 70 1.82 6.67 -4.75
C LEU A 70 1.85 8.18 -4.51
N ALA A 71 2.87 8.71 -3.84
CA ALA A 71 3.05 10.14 -3.64
C ALA A 71 3.26 10.88 -4.96
N LEU A 72 4.13 10.35 -5.84
CA LEU A 72 4.37 10.92 -7.17
C LEU A 72 3.12 10.86 -8.05
N PHE A 73 2.40 9.75 -8.02
CA PHE A 73 1.13 9.61 -8.73
C PHE A 73 0.08 10.60 -8.19
N GLY A 74 -0.10 10.64 -6.88
CA GLY A 74 -1.04 11.54 -6.21
C GLY A 74 -0.72 13.01 -6.48
N ALA A 75 0.55 13.40 -6.47
CA ALA A 75 0.99 14.75 -6.79
C ALA A 75 0.63 15.16 -8.23
N ARG A 76 0.80 14.25 -9.22
CA ARG A 76 0.39 14.51 -10.61
C ARG A 76 -1.12 14.67 -10.73
N VAL A 77 -1.89 13.79 -10.08
CA VAL A 77 -3.36 13.87 -10.10
C VAL A 77 -3.84 15.15 -9.41
N TYR A 78 -3.23 15.53 -8.29
CA TYR A 78 -3.58 16.76 -7.57
C TYR A 78 -3.29 18.01 -8.40
N ARG A 79 -2.12 18.08 -9.05
CA ARG A 79 -1.74 19.22 -9.91
C ARG A 79 -2.70 19.45 -11.07
N GLY A 80 -3.20 18.39 -11.70
CA GLY A 80 -4.21 18.51 -12.74
C GLY A 80 -5.61 18.78 -12.19
N GLY A 81 -5.96 18.13 -11.08
CA GLY A 81 -7.28 18.22 -10.46
C GLY A 81 -7.57 19.60 -9.87
N VAL A 82 -6.57 20.29 -9.31
CA VAL A 82 -6.76 21.65 -8.76
C VAL A 82 -7.12 22.69 -9.83
N LEU A 83 -6.84 22.39 -11.11
CA LEU A 83 -7.18 23.25 -12.25
C LEU A 83 -8.55 22.92 -12.87
N MET A 84 -9.24 21.87 -12.39
CA MET A 84 -10.52 21.43 -12.92
C MET A 84 -11.68 22.08 -12.16
N TYR A 85 -12.29 23.11 -12.76
CA TYR A 85 -13.54 23.70 -12.27
C TYR A 85 -14.76 22.95 -12.84
N GLY A 86 -15.65 22.44 -11.98
CA GLY A 86 -16.87 21.72 -12.37
C GLY A 86 -17.26 20.56 -11.42
N GLN A 87 -18.37 19.87 -11.70
CA GLN A 87 -18.74 18.64 -10.98
C GLN A 87 -17.77 17.50 -11.32
N SER A 88 -17.19 16.89 -10.28
CA SER A 88 -16.24 15.79 -10.44
C SER A 88 -16.96 14.48 -10.85
N ASN A 89 -16.55 13.87 -11.95
CA ASN A 89 -16.91 12.53 -12.40
C ASN A 89 -15.73 11.54 -12.25
N SER A 90 -15.41 11.18 -11.00
CA SER A 90 -14.64 9.99 -10.61
C SER A 90 -13.40 9.67 -11.49
N PHE A 91 -13.24 8.43 -11.95
CA PHE A 91 -12.08 7.96 -12.72
C PHE A 91 -11.81 8.76 -14.02
N LYS A 92 -12.82 9.42 -14.60
CA LYS A 92 -12.63 10.26 -15.81
C LYS A 92 -11.84 11.53 -15.50
N ASP A 93 -11.92 12.04 -14.27
CA ASP A 93 -11.19 13.23 -13.85
C ASP A 93 -9.74 12.94 -13.50
N ILE A 94 -9.43 11.74 -12.98
CA ILE A 94 -8.04 11.30 -12.79
C ILE A 94 -7.31 11.31 -14.13
N LYS A 95 -7.94 10.77 -15.18
CA LYS A 95 -7.36 10.75 -16.53
C LYS A 95 -7.17 12.17 -17.08
N LYS A 96 -8.20 13.02 -16.98
CA LYS A 96 -8.12 14.43 -17.42
C LYS A 96 -7.05 15.22 -16.66
N ALA A 97 -6.94 15.04 -15.35
CA ALA A 97 -5.92 15.70 -14.52
C ALA A 97 -4.49 15.32 -14.95
N ILE A 98 -4.27 14.04 -15.26
CA ILE A 98 -2.96 13.58 -15.78
C ILE A 98 -2.67 14.21 -17.15
N ASP A 99 -3.67 14.29 -18.03
CA ASP A 99 -3.49 14.87 -19.37
C ASP A 99 -3.21 16.38 -19.33
N ILE A 100 -3.85 17.12 -18.42
CA ILE A 100 -3.59 18.56 -18.21
C ILE A 100 -2.18 18.80 -17.64
N THR A 101 -1.71 17.92 -16.76
CA THR A 101 -0.37 18.03 -16.14
C THR A 101 0.77 17.80 -17.14
N LYS A 102 0.49 17.18 -18.30
CA LYS A 102 1.46 16.93 -19.36
C LYS A 102 1.63 18.09 -20.37
N LYS A 103 0.73 19.07 -20.37
CA LYS A 103 0.88 20.33 -21.13
C LYS A 103 1.70 21.35 -20.35
#